data_AF-A0A087RUX2-F1
#
_entry.id   AF-A0A087RUX2-F1
#
_cell.length_a   1.000
_cell.length_b   1.000
_cell.length_c   1.000
_cell.angle_alpha   90.00
_cell.angle_beta   90.00
_cell.angle_gamma   90.00
#
_symmetry.space_group_name_H-M   'P 1'
#
loop_
_entity.id
_entity.type
_entity.pdbx_description
1 polymer ?
#
loop_
_entity_poly.entity_id
_entity_poly.type
_entity_poly.pdbx_seq_one_letter_code
_entity_poly.pdbx_strand_id
1 'polypeptide(L)'
;MSSEIRIKKLRGSGGYVMARVTDEQQMKGNLGGPDLFLAPIGRLDADKISKHFCNTCEKEFDGAPKIEFENPNEEVAENLILAERGQYICNTCESSIAEYREFKKQDEAGDVGNAKPLEPQTEVAPQVETPQPIVESTPQPVEEPEIQSPQETVTQPSSATSVSSIEGRAVYDENANKIGIAKQVGIDSTQSMVLVITQNDGTEGSIPWKNIKKVGEVILLGNPEESAPPGKCSNCGFSNKEGSKFCEECGTPLQ
;
A
#
# COMPACT_ATOMS: atom_id res chain seq x y z
N MET A 1 10.94 -2.45 41.81
CA MET A 1 11.26 -1.63 40.63
C MET A 1 9.93 -1.03 40.19
N SER A 2 9.71 0.27 40.42
CA SER A 2 8.45 0.90 40.04
C SER A 2 8.39 0.97 38.52
N SER A 3 7.56 0.14 37.90
CA SER A 3 7.19 0.30 36.50
C SER A 3 6.52 1.67 36.38
N GLU A 4 7.24 2.64 35.83
CA GLU A 4 6.77 4.02 35.80
C GLU A 4 5.71 4.16 34.71
N ILE A 5 4.45 3.96 35.10
CA ILE A 5 3.31 4.01 34.19
C ILE A 5 3.07 5.47 33.79
N ARG A 6 3.48 5.83 32.58
CA ARG A 6 3.29 7.18 32.02
C ARG A 6 2.27 7.15 30.90
N ILE A 7 1.46 8.21 30.81
CA ILE A 7 0.57 8.40 29.65
C ILE A 7 1.45 8.79 28.46
N LYS A 8 1.35 8.03 27.38
CA LYS A 8 2.05 8.26 26.13
C LYS A 8 1.07 8.27 24.97
N LYS A 9 1.42 9.04 23.94
CA LYS A 9 0.73 9.06 22.65
C LYS A 9 1.23 7.91 21.81
N LEU A 10 0.33 6.99 21.46
CA LEU A 10 0.63 5.84 20.62
C LEU A 10 -0.08 6.03 19.28
N ARG A 11 0.71 6.12 18.21
CA ARG A 11 0.26 6.38 16.85
C ARG A 11 -0.26 5.08 16.21
N GLY A 12 -1.35 5.20 15.48
CA GLY A 12 -1.89 4.20 14.57
C GLY A 12 -1.99 4.76 13.15
N SER A 13 -2.35 3.91 12.19
CA SER A 13 -2.58 4.32 10.79
C SER A 13 -3.77 5.27 10.65
N GLY A 14 -4.83 5.06 11.43
CA GLY A 14 -6.07 5.83 11.41
C GLY A 14 -6.22 6.83 12.57
N GLY A 15 -5.15 7.08 13.35
CA GLY A 15 -5.21 8.05 14.44
C GLY A 15 -4.17 7.85 15.53
N TYR A 16 -4.54 8.09 16.78
CA TYR A 16 -3.68 7.81 17.93
C TYR A 16 -4.52 7.52 19.18
N VAL A 17 -3.91 6.84 20.16
CA VAL A 17 -4.50 6.70 21.50
C VAL A 17 -3.53 7.26 22.54
N MET A 18 -4.10 7.84 23.60
CA MET A 18 -3.37 8.27 24.78
C MET A 18 -3.55 7.20 25.84
N ALA A 19 -2.50 6.41 26.09
CA ALA A 19 -2.58 5.27 26.99
C ALA A 19 -1.42 5.25 27.99
N ARG A 20 -1.71 4.67 29.15
CA ARG A 20 -0.75 4.34 30.18
C ARG A 20 0.06 3.12 29.73
N VAL A 21 1.36 3.31 29.49
CA VAL A 21 2.27 2.24 29.03
C VAL A 21 3.41 2.02 30.02
N THR A 22 3.91 0.79 30.05
CA THR A 22 5.12 0.42 30.80
C THR A 22 6.39 0.66 29.97
N ASP A 23 7.56 0.64 30.61
CA ASP A 23 8.85 0.81 29.91
C ASP A 23 9.06 -0.25 28.83
N GLU A 24 8.66 -1.50 29.08
CA GLU A 24 8.76 -2.58 28.08
C GLU A 24 7.85 -2.36 26.88
N GLN A 25 6.61 -1.91 27.11
CA GLN A 25 5.70 -1.51 26.04
C GLN A 25 6.24 -0.30 25.27
N GLN A 26 6.86 0.65 25.97
CA GLN A 26 7.48 1.80 25.33
C GLN A 26 8.65 1.39 24.43
N MET A 27 9.49 0.45 24.87
CA MET A 27 10.57 -0.10 24.06
C MET A 27 10.03 -0.82 22.82
N LYS A 28 8.99 -1.65 22.96
CA LYS A 28 8.32 -2.32 21.83
C LYS A 28 7.71 -1.31 20.85
N GLY A 29 7.10 -0.25 21.38
CA GLY A 29 6.49 0.84 20.62
C GLY A 29 7.46 1.68 19.79
N ASN A 30 8.74 1.69 20.15
CA ASN A 30 9.73 2.57 19.54
C ASN A 30 10.38 1.90 18.33
N LEU A 31 10.02 2.38 17.13
CA LEU A 31 10.56 1.90 15.86
C LEU A 31 11.78 2.71 15.37
N GLY A 32 12.51 3.36 16.29
CA GLY A 32 13.70 4.17 16.00
C GLY A 32 13.39 5.64 15.69
N GLY A 33 12.17 6.10 15.99
CA GLY A 33 11.71 7.48 15.78
C GLY A 33 11.28 8.17 17.08
N PRO A 34 10.85 9.44 17.01
CA PRO A 34 10.31 10.16 18.17
C PRO A 34 8.92 9.67 18.59
N ASP A 35 8.18 9.02 17.68
CA ASP A 35 6.84 8.53 17.89
C ASP A 35 6.81 7.07 18.39
N LEU A 36 5.82 6.77 19.22
CA LEU A 36 5.50 5.42 19.68
C LEU A 36 4.33 4.87 18.89
N PHE A 37 4.37 3.60 18.49
CA PHE A 37 3.34 2.98 17.65
C PHE A 37 2.57 1.90 18.40
N LEU A 38 1.26 1.80 18.13
CA LEU A 38 0.38 0.77 18.69
C LEU A 38 0.69 -0.63 18.15
N ALA A 39 1.04 -0.72 16.86
CA ALA A 39 1.21 -2.00 16.16
C ALA A 39 2.18 -2.97 16.86
N PRO A 40 3.40 -2.56 17.26
CA PRO A 40 4.34 -3.44 17.97
C PRO A 40 4.08 -3.58 19.47
N ILE A 41 3.25 -2.71 20.07
CA ILE A 41 2.88 -2.80 21.50
C ILE A 41 1.86 -3.91 21.72
N GLY A 42 0.93 -4.09 20.79
CA GLY A 42 -0.13 -5.08 20.88
C GLY A 42 -1.41 -4.56 21.55
N ARG A 43 -2.13 -5.46 22.20
CA ARG A 43 -3.38 -5.15 22.90
C ARG A 43 -3.15 -4.35 24.17
N LEU A 44 -3.87 -3.25 24.31
CA LEU A 44 -3.94 -2.46 25.54
C LEU A 44 -5.31 -2.62 26.17
N ASP A 45 -5.33 -2.76 27.49
CA ASP A 45 -6.59 -2.76 28.24
C ASP A 45 -7.30 -1.41 28.09
N ALA A 46 -8.62 -1.44 27.90
CA ALA A 46 -9.42 -0.23 27.73
C ALA A 46 -9.23 0.76 28.91
N ASP A 47 -9.06 0.25 30.13
CA ASP A 47 -8.82 1.07 31.33
C ASP A 47 -7.51 1.86 31.30
N LYS A 48 -6.53 1.40 30.52
CA LYS A 48 -5.24 2.09 30.35
C LYS A 48 -5.34 3.23 29.35
N ILE A 49 -6.38 3.24 28.49
CA ILE A 49 -6.58 4.25 27.45
C ILE A 49 -7.41 5.39 28.02
N SER A 50 -6.81 6.57 28.11
CA SER A 50 -7.50 7.76 28.61
C SER A 50 -8.27 8.47 27.50
N LYS A 51 -7.73 8.52 26.27
CA LYS A 51 -8.33 9.19 25.12
C LYS A 51 -7.93 8.52 23.81
N HIS A 52 -8.69 8.77 22.76
CA HIS A 52 -8.32 8.41 21.40
C HIS A 52 -8.71 9.49 20.40
N PHE A 53 -7.94 9.57 19.32
CA PHE A 53 -8.22 10.44 18.19
C PHE A 53 -8.41 9.58 16.94
N CYS A 54 -9.44 9.89 16.17
CA CYS A 54 -9.72 9.25 14.90
C CYS A 54 -9.46 10.23 13.76
N ASN A 55 -8.63 9.85 12.79
CA ASN A 55 -8.35 10.65 11.60
C ASN A 55 -9.61 10.80 10.73
N THR A 56 -10.46 9.77 10.62
CA THR A 56 -11.70 9.85 9.83
C THR A 56 -12.69 10.86 10.40
N CYS A 57 -12.80 10.94 11.74
CA CYS A 57 -13.66 11.92 12.40
C CYS A 57 -12.98 13.28 12.58
N GLU A 58 -11.66 13.35 12.39
CA GLU A 58 -10.80 14.48 12.77
C GLU A 58 -11.08 14.98 14.19
N LYS A 59 -11.41 14.06 15.11
CA LYS A 59 -11.91 14.39 16.44
C LYS A 59 -11.26 13.53 17.51
N GLU A 60 -11.03 14.16 18.66
CA GLU A 60 -10.61 13.48 19.89
C GLU A 60 -11.85 13.07 20.72
N PHE A 61 -11.79 11.86 21.25
CA PHE A 61 -12.80 11.24 22.07
C PHE A 61 -12.18 10.82 23.40
N ASP A 62 -12.93 11.01 24.49
CA ASP A 62 -12.52 10.54 25.81
C ASP A 62 -12.81 9.04 25.96
N GLY A 63 -11.89 8.32 26.61
CA GLY A 63 -11.95 6.88 26.82
C GLY A 63 -11.34 6.04 25.69
N ALA A 64 -11.50 4.73 25.81
CA ALA A 64 -10.98 3.75 24.86
C ALA A 64 -11.84 3.63 23.59
N PRO A 65 -11.23 3.41 22.42
CA PRO A 65 -11.95 2.95 21.23
C PRO A 65 -12.44 1.51 21.42
N LYS A 66 -13.34 1.02 20.57
CA LYS A 66 -13.76 -0.37 20.54
C LYS A 66 -12.56 -1.24 20.15
N ILE A 67 -12.25 -2.28 20.92
CA ILE A 67 -11.13 -3.18 20.64
C ILE A 67 -11.71 -4.54 20.26
N GLU A 68 -11.51 -4.94 19.00
CA GLU A 68 -11.87 -6.27 18.51
C GLU A 68 -10.59 -7.05 18.26
N PHE A 69 -10.54 -8.31 18.70
CA PHE A 69 -9.37 -9.16 18.53
C PHE A 69 -9.78 -10.60 18.22
N GLU A 70 -8.90 -11.30 17.53
CA GLU A 70 -9.05 -12.67 17.10
C GLU A 70 -7.74 -13.41 17.34
N ASN A 71 -7.82 -14.69 17.71
CA ASN A 71 -6.66 -15.53 17.99
C ASN A 71 -6.50 -16.61 16.90
N PRO A 72 -5.96 -16.26 15.72
CA PRO A 72 -5.87 -17.19 14.60
C PRO A 72 -4.92 -18.37 14.86
N ASN A 73 -3.87 -18.18 15.69
CA ASN A 73 -2.84 -19.19 15.96
C ASN A 73 -2.25 -19.80 14.66
N GLU A 74 -2.01 -18.96 13.67
CA GLU A 74 -1.55 -19.36 12.33
C GLU A 74 -0.02 -19.33 12.25
N GLU A 75 0.60 -20.37 11.70
CA GLU A 75 2.04 -20.42 11.44
C GLU A 75 2.41 -19.58 10.21
N VAL A 76 2.92 -18.36 10.46
CA VAL A 76 3.29 -17.40 9.42
C VAL A 76 4.72 -17.60 8.91
N ALA A 77 5.58 -18.23 9.70
CA ALA A 77 6.93 -18.64 9.31
C ALA A 77 7.38 -19.84 10.15
N GLU A 78 8.46 -20.51 9.75
CA GLU A 78 9.08 -21.55 10.56
C GLU A 78 9.48 -20.99 11.94
N ASN A 79 9.00 -21.60 13.02
CA ASN A 79 9.13 -21.14 14.42
C ASN A 79 8.43 -19.79 14.75
N LEU A 80 7.45 -19.33 13.96
CA LEU A 80 6.71 -18.09 14.25
C LEU A 80 5.20 -18.23 13.97
N ILE A 81 4.40 -18.06 15.03
CA ILE A 81 2.95 -18.11 15.01
C ILE A 81 2.37 -16.70 15.19
N LEU A 82 1.38 -16.31 14.39
CA LEU A 82 0.49 -15.20 14.67
C LEU A 82 -0.53 -15.63 15.73
N ALA A 83 -0.24 -15.31 17.00
CA ALA A 83 -1.05 -15.72 18.14
C ALA A 83 -2.32 -14.87 18.30
N GLU A 84 -2.23 -13.59 17.98
CA GLU A 84 -3.35 -12.66 18.08
C GLU A 84 -3.24 -11.58 17.00
N ARG A 85 -4.37 -11.20 16.43
CA ARG A 85 -4.51 -9.94 15.69
C ARG A 85 -5.67 -9.16 16.29
N GLY A 86 -5.56 -7.86 16.34
CA GLY A 86 -6.67 -7.03 16.79
C GLY A 86 -6.67 -5.66 16.18
N GLN A 87 -7.84 -5.03 16.22
CA GLN A 87 -8.11 -3.72 15.65
C GLN A 87 -8.74 -2.81 16.71
N TYR A 88 -8.22 -1.59 16.76
CA TYR A 88 -8.79 -0.48 17.52
C TYR A 88 -9.73 0.28 16.59
N ILE A 89 -11.02 0.29 16.89
CA ILE A 89 -12.09 0.80 16.04
C ILE A 89 -12.74 2.02 16.70
N CYS A 90 -12.94 3.09 15.94
CA CYS A 90 -13.61 4.28 16.46
C CYS A 90 -15.08 3.99 16.80
N ASN A 91 -15.52 4.41 17.99
CA ASN A 91 -16.91 4.19 18.45
C ASN A 91 -17.96 5.00 17.66
N THR A 92 -17.55 6.03 16.91
CA THR A 92 -18.48 6.95 16.22
C THR A 92 -18.63 6.61 14.74
N CYS A 93 -17.53 6.36 14.04
CA CYS A 93 -17.52 6.12 12.60
C CYS A 93 -17.10 4.70 12.21
N GLU A 94 -16.87 3.82 13.19
CA GLU A 94 -16.49 2.41 12.99
C GLU A 94 -15.22 2.21 12.13
N SER A 95 -14.43 3.26 11.94
CA SER A 95 -13.17 3.19 11.19
C SER A 95 -12.03 2.64 12.06
N SER A 96 -11.12 1.88 11.46
CA SER A 96 -9.93 1.36 12.12
C SER A 96 -8.92 2.47 12.44
N ILE A 97 -8.65 2.69 13.72
CA ILE A 97 -7.63 3.62 14.23
C ILE A 97 -6.24 2.98 14.17
N ALA A 98 -6.14 1.70 14.51
CA ALA A 98 -4.90 0.94 14.46
C ALA A 98 -5.18 -0.57 14.36
N GLU A 99 -4.26 -1.30 13.74
CA GLU A 99 -4.19 -2.76 13.79
C GLU A 99 -2.91 -3.16 14.54
N TYR A 100 -2.97 -4.23 15.31
CA TYR A 100 -1.81 -4.86 15.95
C TYR A 100 -1.80 -6.37 15.67
N ARG A 101 -0.60 -6.94 15.71
CA ARG A 101 -0.35 -8.37 15.52
C ARG A 101 0.63 -8.84 16.59
N GLU A 102 0.26 -9.87 17.34
CA GLU A 102 1.12 -10.52 18.31
C GLU A 102 1.65 -11.83 17.74
N PHE A 103 2.97 -11.90 17.63
CA PHE A 103 3.66 -13.11 17.18
C PHE A 103 4.27 -13.83 18.37
N LYS A 104 4.15 -15.16 18.40
CA LYS A 104 4.79 -16.04 19.39
C LYS A 104 5.70 -17.01 18.67
N LYS A 105 6.90 -17.20 19.19
CA LYS A 105 7.79 -18.26 18.72
C LYS A 105 7.40 -19.59 19.36
N GLN A 106 7.45 -20.69 18.60
CA GLN A 106 7.24 -22.04 19.14
C GLN A 106 8.45 -22.51 19.95
N ASP A 107 9.64 -22.16 19.51
CA ASP A 107 10.90 -22.42 20.20
C ASP A 107 11.65 -21.09 20.40
N GLU A 108 11.90 -20.69 21.65
CA GLU A 108 12.56 -19.41 21.97
C GLU A 108 14.06 -19.40 21.59
N ALA A 109 14.67 -20.57 21.39
CA ALA A 109 16.07 -20.71 21.00
C ALA A 109 16.28 -20.87 19.48
N GLY A 110 15.21 -21.17 18.74
CA GLY A 110 15.21 -21.27 17.28
C GLY A 110 15.17 -19.93 16.55
N ASP A 111 15.84 -19.87 15.39
CA ASP A 111 15.73 -18.73 14.48
C ASP A 111 14.39 -18.76 13.72
N VAL A 112 13.92 -17.58 13.31
CA VAL A 112 12.70 -17.45 12.49
C VAL A 112 13.08 -17.79 11.05
N GLY A 113 12.51 -18.87 10.51
CA GLY A 113 12.78 -19.28 9.12
C GLY A 113 12.00 -18.47 8.09
N ASN A 114 11.90 -18.99 6.87
CA ASN A 114 11.30 -18.26 5.75
C ASN A 114 9.80 -18.00 5.96
N ALA A 115 9.34 -16.81 5.58
CA ALA A 115 7.92 -16.44 5.64
C ALA A 115 7.08 -17.30 4.70
N LYS A 116 5.95 -17.79 5.19
CA LYS A 116 4.95 -18.51 4.39
C LYS A 116 4.14 -17.48 3.59
N PRO A 117 3.97 -17.63 2.27
CA PRO A 117 3.11 -16.76 1.49
C PRO A 117 1.67 -16.82 2.02
N LEU A 118 1.06 -15.67 2.29
CA LEU A 118 -0.35 -15.58 2.70
C LEU A 118 -1.23 -16.10 1.56
N GLU A 119 -1.89 -17.24 1.78
CA GLU A 119 -2.89 -17.76 0.84
C GLU A 119 -4.14 -16.85 0.88
N PRO A 120 -4.63 -16.34 -0.26
CA PRO A 120 -5.88 -15.59 -0.27
C PRO A 120 -7.03 -16.51 0.12
N GLN A 121 -7.68 -16.20 1.25
CA GLN A 121 -8.91 -16.86 1.70
C GLN A 121 -9.97 -16.72 0.60
N THR A 122 -10.11 -17.78 -0.21
CA THR A 122 -11.21 -17.93 -1.16
C THR A 122 -12.46 -18.26 -0.36
N GLU A 123 -13.43 -17.36 -0.41
CA GLU A 123 -14.78 -17.56 0.09
C GLU A 123 -15.35 -18.89 -0.46
N VAL A 124 -15.73 -19.77 0.45
CA VAL A 124 -16.36 -21.05 0.14
C VAL A 124 -17.79 -20.77 -0.30
N ALA A 125 -18.04 -20.77 -1.61
CA ALA A 125 -19.40 -20.85 -2.17
C ALA A 125 -19.76 -22.33 -2.44
N PRO A 126 -20.90 -22.85 -1.96
CA PRO A 126 -21.28 -24.25 -2.15
C PRO A 126 -21.81 -24.47 -3.57
N GLN A 127 -21.13 -25.29 -4.38
CA GLN A 127 -21.67 -25.75 -5.66
C GLN A 127 -22.23 -27.16 -5.54
N VAL A 128 -23.52 -27.20 -5.85
CA VAL A 128 -24.51 -28.27 -5.81
C VAL A 128 -24.17 -29.37 -6.84
N GLU A 129 -24.29 -30.63 -6.40
CA GLU A 129 -24.30 -31.84 -7.22
C GLU A 129 -25.38 -31.79 -8.30
N THR A 130 -25.09 -32.19 -9.55
CA THR A 130 -25.96 -33.05 -10.39
C THR A 130 -25.24 -33.47 -11.69
N PRO A 131 -25.69 -34.53 -12.42
CA PRO A 131 -24.84 -35.68 -12.73
C PRO A 131 -24.50 -35.84 -14.22
N GLN A 132 -23.59 -36.79 -14.47
CA GLN A 132 -23.10 -37.30 -15.75
C GLN A 132 -24.20 -37.69 -16.75
N PRO A 133 -23.89 -37.71 -18.06
CA PRO A 133 -23.89 -39.00 -18.76
C PRO A 133 -22.74 -39.22 -19.78
N ILE A 134 -22.09 -40.37 -19.61
CA ILE A 134 -21.58 -41.41 -20.54
C ILE A 134 -21.70 -41.15 -22.07
N VAL A 135 -20.58 -41.27 -22.82
CA VAL A 135 -20.24 -42.22 -23.94
C VAL A 135 -18.92 -41.75 -24.60
N GLU A 136 -17.79 -42.45 -24.47
CA GLU A 136 -17.29 -43.62 -25.24
C GLU A 136 -17.11 -43.39 -26.75
N SER A 137 -15.84 -43.23 -27.19
CA SER A 137 -15.19 -44.02 -28.27
C SER A 137 -13.90 -43.36 -28.79
N THR A 138 -12.78 -44.05 -28.61
CA THR A 138 -11.52 -43.96 -29.38
C THR A 138 -11.75 -44.38 -30.84
N PRO A 139 -10.93 -43.95 -31.84
CA PRO A 139 -9.59 -44.51 -32.00
C PRO A 139 -8.49 -43.55 -32.54
N GLN A 140 -7.24 -43.86 -32.16
CA GLN A 140 -5.96 -43.51 -32.81
C GLN A 140 -5.90 -44.08 -34.26
N PRO A 141 -5.01 -43.65 -35.21
CA PRO A 141 -3.55 -43.85 -35.03
C PRO A 141 -2.51 -43.06 -35.92
N VAL A 142 -1.23 -43.20 -35.51
CA VAL A 142 0.04 -43.27 -36.31
C VAL A 142 0.85 -42.00 -36.72
N GLU A 143 2.12 -41.99 -36.23
CA GLU A 143 3.47 -41.54 -36.72
C GLU A 143 3.62 -40.22 -37.55
N GLU A 144 4.36 -39.18 -37.12
CA GLU A 144 5.84 -38.92 -37.07
C GLU A 144 6.48 -38.56 -38.44
N PRO A 145 7.59 -37.79 -38.55
CA PRO A 145 7.89 -36.39 -38.17
C PRO A 145 8.27 -35.50 -39.41
N GLU A 146 8.39 -34.16 -39.29
CA GLU A 146 9.43 -33.35 -39.99
C GLU A 146 9.37 -31.81 -39.68
N ILE A 147 10.37 -31.35 -38.90
CA ILE A 147 11.27 -30.17 -39.00
C ILE A 147 10.74 -28.73 -39.32
N GLN A 148 11.33 -27.74 -38.61
CA GLN A 148 11.51 -26.27 -38.85
C GLN A 148 10.52 -25.39 -38.03
N SER A 149 10.85 -24.39 -37.19
CA SER A 149 11.98 -23.46 -36.97
C SER A 149 11.78 -22.76 -35.59
N PRO A 150 12.76 -22.01 -35.03
CA PRO A 150 12.76 -21.61 -33.61
C PRO A 150 11.80 -20.44 -33.31
N GLN A 151 10.86 -20.66 -32.38
CA GLN A 151 10.05 -19.59 -31.79
C GLN A 151 10.64 -19.14 -30.45
N GLU A 152 10.76 -17.83 -30.36
CA GLU A 152 11.32 -17.10 -29.23
C GLU A 152 10.54 -17.35 -27.94
N THR A 153 11.33 -17.55 -26.89
CA THR A 153 10.95 -17.55 -25.49
C THR A 153 10.17 -16.28 -25.15
N VAL A 154 8.85 -16.38 -25.01
CA VAL A 154 8.10 -15.43 -24.19
C VAL A 154 8.24 -15.89 -22.75
N THR A 155 9.31 -15.42 -22.12
CA THR A 155 9.43 -15.41 -20.67
C THR A 155 8.30 -14.56 -20.13
N GLN A 156 7.33 -15.19 -19.49
CA GLN A 156 6.27 -14.55 -18.72
C GLN A 156 6.83 -14.17 -17.35
N PRO A 157 6.89 -12.88 -16.97
CA PRO A 157 7.13 -12.47 -15.60
C PRO A 157 5.81 -12.06 -14.96
N SER A 158 5.41 -12.89 -14.00
CA SER A 158 4.77 -12.54 -12.72
C SER A 158 4.30 -11.10 -12.52
N SER A 159 2.98 -10.99 -12.40
CA SER A 159 2.20 -9.86 -11.91
C SER A 159 2.75 -9.29 -10.59
N ALA A 160 3.11 -8.01 -10.60
CA ALA A 160 3.21 -7.19 -9.41
C ALA A 160 2.85 -5.75 -9.75
N THR A 161 2.06 -5.15 -8.86
CA THR A 161 1.51 -3.78 -8.86
C THR A 161 0.29 -3.53 -9.74
N SER A 162 -0.84 -3.29 -9.09
CA SER A 162 -2.06 -2.71 -9.66
C SER A 162 -1.75 -1.36 -10.32
N VAL A 163 -1.37 -1.39 -11.59
CA VAL A 163 -1.30 -0.25 -12.51
C VAL A 163 -2.42 -0.32 -13.55
N SER A 164 -3.58 -0.85 -13.17
CA SER A 164 -4.84 -0.72 -13.92
C SER A 164 -5.51 0.58 -13.44
N SER A 165 -5.64 1.69 -14.18
CA SER A 165 -5.96 1.81 -15.59
C SER A 165 -5.54 3.21 -16.05
N ILE A 166 -4.32 3.37 -16.54
CA ILE A 166 -3.95 4.58 -17.30
C ILE A 166 -4.55 4.56 -18.71
N GLU A 167 -4.88 3.36 -19.19
CA GLU A 167 -5.58 3.13 -20.45
C GLU A 167 -6.96 3.80 -20.41
N GLY A 168 -7.31 4.52 -21.47
CA GLY A 168 -8.58 5.24 -21.59
C GLY A 168 -8.60 6.64 -20.98
N ARG A 169 -7.55 7.09 -20.28
CA ARG A 169 -7.51 8.45 -19.72
C ARG A 169 -7.22 9.49 -20.78
N ALA A 170 -7.89 10.64 -20.70
CA ALA A 170 -7.61 11.77 -21.57
C ALA A 170 -6.31 12.48 -21.17
N VAL A 171 -5.48 12.77 -22.17
CA VAL A 171 -4.20 13.47 -22.01
C VAL A 171 -4.37 14.91 -22.48
N TYR A 172 -4.00 15.88 -21.63
CA TYR A 172 -4.09 17.30 -21.91
C TYR A 172 -2.73 17.99 -21.81
N ASP A 173 -2.50 18.98 -22.66
CA ASP A 173 -1.35 19.88 -22.54
C ASP A 173 -1.57 20.99 -21.49
N GLU A 174 -0.57 21.85 -21.31
CA GLU A 174 -0.60 23.01 -20.41
C GLU A 174 -1.65 24.06 -20.77
N ASN A 175 -2.13 24.06 -22.01
CA ASN A 175 -3.16 24.97 -22.51
C ASN A 175 -4.58 24.37 -22.42
N ALA A 176 -4.72 23.22 -21.73
CA ALA A 176 -5.96 22.45 -21.62
C ALA A 176 -6.51 21.91 -22.96
N ASN A 177 -5.65 21.76 -23.98
CA ASN A 177 -6.01 21.08 -25.21
C ASN A 177 -5.86 19.56 -25.02
N LYS A 178 -6.87 18.81 -25.45
CA LYS A 178 -6.80 17.35 -25.44
C LYS A 178 -5.86 16.87 -26.54
N ILE A 179 -4.77 16.22 -26.15
CA ILE A 179 -3.75 15.66 -27.05
C ILE A 179 -4.16 14.26 -27.53
N GLY A 180 -4.77 13.46 -26.65
CA GLY A 180 -5.17 12.10 -27.01
C GLY A 180 -5.75 11.30 -25.85
N ILE A 181 -5.87 9.99 -26.06
CA ILE A 181 -6.25 9.01 -25.05
C ILE A 181 -5.05 8.12 -24.76
N ALA A 182 -4.72 7.93 -23.49
CA ALA A 182 -3.66 7.02 -23.08
C ALA A 182 -4.03 5.58 -23.40
N LYS A 183 -3.10 4.87 -24.01
CA LYS A 183 -3.23 3.46 -24.40
C LYS A 183 -2.49 2.57 -23.43
N GLN A 184 -1.19 2.78 -23.24
CA GLN A 184 -0.36 1.97 -22.36
C GLN A 184 0.95 2.70 -22.00
N VAL A 185 1.69 2.17 -21.03
CA VAL A 185 3.07 2.61 -20.74
C VAL A 185 4.03 1.72 -21.51
N GLY A 186 4.98 2.33 -22.21
CA GLY A 186 6.02 1.65 -22.99
C GLY A 186 7.42 2.08 -22.58
N ILE A 187 8.41 1.43 -23.18
CA ILE A 187 9.83 1.78 -23.08
C ILE A 187 10.31 2.06 -24.50
N ASP A 188 10.97 3.20 -24.71
CA ASP A 188 11.52 3.55 -26.02
C ASP A 188 12.88 2.84 -26.31
N SER A 189 13.43 3.06 -27.50
CA SER A 189 14.72 2.48 -27.91
C SER A 189 15.92 2.96 -27.09
N THR A 190 15.76 4.00 -26.28
CA THR A 190 16.77 4.52 -25.35
C THR A 190 16.63 3.97 -23.93
N GLN A 191 15.75 2.99 -23.74
CA GLN A 191 15.35 2.43 -22.44
C GLN A 191 14.65 3.45 -21.52
N SER A 192 14.06 4.51 -22.08
CA SER A 192 13.31 5.51 -21.33
C SER A 192 11.81 5.18 -21.31
N MET A 193 11.15 5.44 -20.17
CA MET A 193 9.71 5.24 -20.04
C MET A 193 8.93 6.29 -20.85
N VAL A 194 7.95 5.83 -21.63
CA VAL A 194 7.08 6.66 -22.47
C VAL A 194 5.62 6.26 -22.30
N LEU A 195 4.70 7.22 -22.38
CA LEU A 195 3.27 6.98 -22.43
C LEU A 195 2.83 6.89 -23.91
N VAL A 196 2.31 5.73 -24.31
CA VAL A 196 1.73 5.54 -25.64
C VAL A 196 0.30 6.09 -25.62
N ILE A 197 -0.02 6.97 -26.55
CA ILE A 197 -1.32 7.60 -26.70
C ILE A 197 -1.89 7.38 -28.11
N THR A 198 -3.21 7.39 -28.21
CA THR A 198 -3.91 7.56 -29.48
C THR A 198 -4.28 9.03 -29.61
N GLN A 199 -3.71 9.71 -30.61
CA GLN A 199 -3.99 11.11 -30.91
C GLN A 199 -5.39 11.28 -31.49
N ASN A 200 -5.89 12.52 -31.56
CA ASN A 200 -7.25 12.80 -32.06
C ASN A 200 -7.45 12.44 -33.55
N ASP A 201 -6.38 12.36 -34.32
CA ASP A 201 -6.35 11.91 -35.72
C ASP A 201 -6.29 10.37 -35.87
N GLY A 202 -6.28 9.64 -34.76
CA GLY A 202 -6.25 8.18 -34.73
C GLY A 202 -4.86 7.56 -34.89
N THR A 203 -3.81 8.38 -35.02
CA THR A 203 -2.42 7.90 -35.04
C THR A 203 -1.90 7.63 -33.63
N GLU A 204 -0.91 6.74 -33.54
CA GLU A 204 -0.24 6.45 -32.28
C GLU A 204 0.91 7.43 -32.06
N GLY A 205 0.95 8.04 -30.87
CA GLY A 205 2.01 8.92 -30.42
C GLY A 205 2.64 8.40 -29.13
N SER A 206 3.86 8.85 -28.84
CA SER A 206 4.57 8.52 -27.60
C SER A 206 5.00 9.80 -26.88
N ILE A 207 4.68 9.90 -25.59
CA ILE A 207 5.02 11.04 -24.74
C ILE A 207 6.06 10.60 -23.72
N PRO A 208 7.24 11.25 -23.64
CA PRO A 208 8.23 10.96 -22.60
C PRO A 208 7.64 11.13 -21.20
N TRP A 209 7.94 10.20 -20.29
CA TRP A 209 7.40 10.26 -18.92
C TRP A 209 7.81 11.54 -18.18
N LYS A 210 8.96 12.14 -18.54
CA LYS A 210 9.45 13.43 -18.01
C LYS A 210 8.50 14.60 -18.24
N ASN A 211 7.65 14.52 -19.27
CA ASN A 211 6.73 15.60 -19.64
C ASN A 211 5.35 15.42 -18.97
N ILE A 212 5.19 14.43 -18.10
CA ILE A 212 3.94 14.20 -17.38
C ILE A 212 4.02 14.92 -16.02
N LYS A 213 3.18 15.93 -15.85
CA LYS A 213 3.11 16.74 -14.63
C LYS A 213 2.28 16.07 -13.54
N LYS A 214 1.15 15.45 -13.90
CA LYS A 214 0.25 14.78 -12.95
C LYS A 214 -0.56 13.68 -13.64
N VAL A 215 -0.75 12.57 -12.94
CA VAL A 215 -1.62 11.47 -13.35
C VAL A 215 -2.78 11.36 -12.35
N GLY A 216 -4.00 11.62 -12.81
CA GLY A 216 -5.24 11.51 -12.04
C GLY A 216 -6.37 10.98 -12.93
N GLU A 217 -7.59 11.49 -12.76
CA GLU A 217 -8.70 11.20 -13.70
C GLU A 217 -8.34 11.57 -15.15
N VAL A 218 -7.54 12.61 -15.31
CA VAL A 218 -6.89 13.02 -16.55
C VAL A 218 -5.37 13.03 -16.38
N ILE A 219 -4.65 12.94 -17.49
CA ILE A 219 -3.19 13.03 -17.55
C ILE A 219 -2.84 14.44 -18.01
N LEU A 220 -2.06 15.17 -17.21
CA LEU A 220 -1.62 16.53 -17.52
C LEU A 220 -0.15 16.52 -17.92
N LEU A 221 0.13 17.07 -19.10
CA LEU A 221 1.49 17.32 -19.56
C LEU A 221 2.00 18.65 -19.00
N GLY A 222 3.31 18.73 -18.82
CA GLY A 222 3.99 19.96 -18.43
C GLY A 222 5.47 19.73 -18.20
N ASN A 223 6.25 20.79 -18.37
CA ASN A 223 7.67 20.77 -18.07
C ASN A 223 7.87 20.94 -16.55
N PRO A 224 8.61 20.06 -15.85
CA PRO A 224 8.92 20.24 -14.43
C PRO A 224 9.73 21.53 -14.15
N GLU A 225 10.36 22.13 -15.17
CA GLU A 225 11.17 23.35 -15.02
C GLU A 225 10.38 24.67 -15.11
N GLU A 226 9.09 24.68 -15.51
CA GLU A 226 8.39 25.96 -15.79
C GLU A 226 7.08 26.14 -15.01
N SER A 227 7.00 25.63 -13.78
CA SER A 227 5.91 26.02 -12.86
C SER A 227 6.24 25.87 -11.37
N ALA A 228 7.45 26.26 -10.97
CA ALA A 228 7.71 26.65 -9.58
C ALA A 228 7.71 28.18 -9.50
N PRO A 229 6.62 28.84 -9.06
CA PRO A 229 6.76 30.22 -8.59
C PRO A 229 7.84 30.24 -7.48
N PRO A 230 8.74 31.24 -7.47
CA PRO A 230 9.81 31.32 -6.48
C PRO A 230 9.19 31.29 -5.08
N GLY A 231 9.67 30.37 -4.23
CA GLY A 231 9.23 30.23 -2.85
C GLY A 231 8.57 28.90 -2.49
N LYS A 232 8.19 28.04 -3.44
CA LYS A 232 7.61 26.73 -3.08
C LYS A 232 8.66 25.73 -2.58
N CYS A 233 8.41 25.13 -1.43
CA CYS A 233 9.27 24.10 -0.87
C CYS A 233 9.18 22.81 -1.69
N SER A 234 10.31 22.30 -2.16
CA SER A 234 10.40 21.05 -2.91
C SER A 234 10.03 19.81 -2.08
N ASN A 235 10.00 19.91 -0.74
CA ASN A 235 9.67 18.80 0.14
C ASN A 235 8.17 18.75 0.46
N CYS A 236 7.57 19.84 0.94
CA CYS A 236 6.16 19.85 1.35
C CYS A 236 5.22 20.64 0.42
N GLY A 237 5.74 21.32 -0.60
CA GLY A 237 4.96 22.13 -1.54
C GLY A 237 4.48 23.47 -0.97
N PHE A 238 4.83 23.82 0.27
CA PHE A 238 4.42 25.09 0.90
C PHE A 238 5.05 26.30 0.22
N SER A 239 4.26 27.34 -0.02
CA SER A 239 4.71 28.61 -0.62
C SER A 239 5.31 29.52 0.46
N ASN A 240 6.64 29.55 0.55
CA ASN A 240 7.40 30.39 1.45
C ASN A 240 7.58 31.80 0.88
N LYS A 241 7.80 32.77 1.79
CA LYS A 241 8.10 34.15 1.43
C LYS A 241 9.44 34.26 0.70
N GLU A 242 9.55 35.25 -0.20
CA GLU A 242 10.79 35.55 -0.92
C GLU A 242 11.93 35.85 0.05
N GLY A 243 13.06 35.14 -0.09
CA GLY A 243 14.23 35.25 0.80
C GLY A 243 14.25 34.29 2.00
N SER A 244 13.29 33.39 2.15
CA SER A 244 13.28 32.38 3.22
C SER A 244 14.39 31.34 3.00
N LYS A 245 15.32 31.22 3.95
CA LYS A 245 16.41 30.20 3.92
C LYS A 245 15.92 28.78 4.20
N PHE A 246 14.77 28.66 4.87
CA PHE A 246 14.16 27.40 5.27
C PHE A 246 12.66 27.49 5.07
N CYS A 247 12.01 26.34 4.86
CA CYS A 247 10.57 26.27 4.75
C CYS A 247 9.90 26.54 6.10
N GLU A 248 8.94 27.46 6.14
CA GLU A 248 8.21 27.84 7.36
C GLU A 248 7.37 26.68 7.91
N GLU A 249 6.92 25.74 7.06
CA GLU A 249 6.12 24.59 7.48
C GLU A 249 6.95 23.37 7.87
N CYS A 250 7.92 22.97 7.04
CA CYS A 250 8.64 21.70 7.23
C CYS A 250 10.11 21.85 7.59
N GLY A 251 10.62 23.09 7.71
CA GLY A 251 12.01 23.38 8.07
C GLY A 251 13.06 22.98 7.03
N THR A 252 12.65 22.48 5.87
CA THR A 252 13.58 22.06 4.80
C THR A 252 14.32 23.28 4.23
N PRO A 253 15.65 23.24 4.06
CA PRO A 253 16.38 24.34 3.45
C PRO A 253 15.88 24.59 2.02
N LEU A 254 15.56 25.86 1.73
CA LEU A 254 15.21 26.30 0.39
C LEU A 254 16.49 26.88 -0.19
N GLN A 255 17.11 26.14 -1.13
CA GLN A 255 18.33 26.58 -1.81
C GLN A 255 18.05 27.77 -2.73
#